data_AF-A0A7S3ZLG7-F1
#
_entry.id   AF-A0A7S3ZLG7-F1
#
_cell.length_a   1.000
_cell.length_b   1.000
_cell.length_c   1.000
_cell.angle_alpha   90.00
_cell.angle_beta   90.00
_cell.angle_gamma   90.00
#
_symmetry.space_group_name_H-M   'P 1'
#
loop_
_entity.id
_entity.type
_entity.pdbx_description
1 polymer ?
#
loop_
_entity_poly.entity_id
_entity_poly.type
_entity_poly.pdbx_seq_one_letter_code
_entity_poly.pdbx_strand_id
1 'polypeptide(L)'
;MEAVADFERCVALLRGGDPAGATTALLGLRDNPQCVDIARAVLARSTDGDALFHALALFRDGALKSWDARPSNERDAMAGAALDFARGEAARNAPPYVTAAAAECFATLWARGYVDACAADAHDAAVRRGRDAVVAVAAAGGAAIVATTLSCLLAELSGVGRTHLGVARARRAAARHRFGGGGAVACGAVAFGLVSQAAQHAKATRTIPPEATNAALLCESALSWDAGDAPAHARQSYPAVWRGRLDACLDDCASLREVCARDDACARPVVASVRLLAAAAGPAITSDEPGYRAAAARAAARLLHASITQAGPPDAEDASEAFADVGQASDVAAAA
;
A
#
# COMPACT_ATOMS: atom_id res chain seq x y z
N MET A 1 -30.81 -11.62 14.21
CA MET A 1 -30.34 -12.97 13.84
C MET A 1 -30.70 -13.28 12.41
N GLU A 2 -31.96 -13.05 12.05
CA GLU A 2 -32.49 -13.18 10.69
C GLU A 2 -31.66 -12.41 9.65
N ALA A 3 -31.38 -11.12 9.89
CA ALA A 3 -30.61 -10.29 8.94
C ALA A 3 -29.19 -10.78 8.60
N VAL A 4 -28.50 -11.50 9.51
CA VAL A 4 -27.16 -12.06 9.21
C VAL A 4 -27.29 -13.29 8.33
N ALA A 5 -28.20 -14.20 8.70
CA ALA A 5 -28.47 -15.41 7.94
C ALA A 5 -29.03 -15.12 6.53
N ASP A 6 -29.86 -14.08 6.40
CA ASP A 6 -30.38 -13.63 5.12
C ASP A 6 -29.29 -13.01 4.25
N PHE A 7 -28.36 -12.26 4.85
CA PHE A 7 -27.21 -11.71 4.14
C PHE A 7 -26.29 -12.81 3.62
N GLU A 8 -25.93 -13.78 4.48
CA GLU A 8 -25.13 -14.95 4.10
C GLU A 8 -25.81 -15.75 2.98
N ARG A 9 -27.13 -15.97 3.08
CA ARG A 9 -27.90 -16.65 2.03
C ARG A 9 -27.88 -15.88 0.71
N CYS A 10 -28.03 -14.55 0.74
CA CYS A 10 -27.94 -13.72 -0.46
C CYS A 10 -26.55 -13.80 -1.10
N VAL A 11 -25.49 -13.76 -0.30
CA VAL A 11 -24.11 -13.89 -0.82
C VAL A 11 -23.85 -15.28 -1.38
N ALA A 12 -24.34 -16.34 -0.73
CA ALA A 12 -24.21 -17.70 -1.25
C ALA A 12 -24.86 -17.88 -2.64
N LEU A 13 -25.97 -17.18 -2.91
CA LEU A 13 -26.65 -17.23 -4.21
C LEU A 13 -25.81 -16.64 -5.36
N LEU A 14 -24.82 -15.79 -5.09
CA LEU A 14 -23.86 -15.29 -6.10
C LEU A 14 -23.04 -16.40 -6.74
N ARG A 15 -22.81 -17.51 -6.02
CA ARG A 15 -21.94 -18.62 -6.47
C ARG A 15 -22.65 -19.69 -7.31
N GLY A 16 -23.95 -19.57 -7.58
CA GLY A 16 -24.62 -20.50 -8.51
C GLY A 16 -26.12 -20.72 -8.35
N GLY A 17 -26.81 -19.98 -7.48
CA GLY A 17 -28.27 -20.13 -7.30
C GLY A 17 -29.08 -19.14 -8.12
N ASP A 18 -28.73 -17.84 -8.03
CA ASP A 18 -29.30 -16.73 -8.79
C ASP A 18 -28.42 -15.47 -8.59
N PRO A 19 -27.36 -15.29 -9.38
CA PRO A 19 -26.42 -14.18 -9.18
C PRO A 19 -27.04 -12.82 -9.47
N ALA A 20 -28.03 -12.74 -10.37
CA ALA A 20 -28.70 -11.50 -10.73
C ALA A 20 -29.65 -11.04 -9.60
N GLY A 21 -30.45 -11.95 -9.06
CA GLY A 21 -31.30 -11.69 -7.90
C GLY A 21 -30.48 -11.35 -6.65
N ALA A 22 -29.41 -12.08 -6.39
CA ALA A 22 -28.49 -11.82 -5.28
C ALA A 22 -27.81 -10.44 -5.39
N THR A 23 -27.33 -10.08 -6.58
CA THR A 23 -26.76 -8.75 -6.83
C THR A 23 -27.79 -7.66 -6.61
N THR A 24 -29.02 -7.85 -7.11
CA THR A 24 -30.12 -6.90 -6.90
C THR A 24 -30.46 -6.73 -5.42
N ALA A 25 -30.50 -7.83 -4.66
CA ALA A 25 -30.74 -7.79 -3.22
C ALA A 25 -29.63 -7.06 -2.46
N LEU A 26 -28.36 -7.33 -2.78
CA LEU A 26 -27.21 -6.64 -2.17
C LEU A 26 -27.17 -5.14 -2.51
N LEU A 27 -27.50 -4.78 -3.75
CA LEU A 27 -27.64 -3.38 -4.15
C LEU A 27 -28.81 -2.70 -3.42
N GLY A 28 -29.94 -3.39 -3.26
CA GLY A 28 -31.08 -2.91 -2.47
C GLY A 28 -30.72 -2.68 -1.00
N LEU A 29 -29.89 -3.53 -0.40
CA LEU A 29 -29.38 -3.34 0.96
C LEU A 29 -28.53 -2.08 1.08
N ARG A 30 -27.76 -1.70 0.05
CA ARG A 30 -26.99 -0.44 0.04
C ARG A 30 -27.88 0.79 0.13
N ASP A 31 -29.11 0.69 -0.38
CA ASP A 31 -30.08 1.79 -0.30
C ASP A 31 -30.85 1.86 1.00
N ASN A 32 -30.79 0.80 1.82
CA ASN A 32 -31.39 0.77 3.14
C ASN A 32 -30.69 1.77 4.10
N PRO A 33 -31.43 2.63 4.83
CA PRO A 33 -30.86 3.52 5.85
C PRO A 33 -30.08 2.81 6.96
N GLN A 34 -30.40 1.53 7.23
CA GLN A 34 -29.77 0.69 8.26
C GLN A 34 -28.59 -0.12 7.73
N CYS A 35 -28.12 0.11 6.49
CA CYS A 35 -27.07 -0.68 5.85
C CYS A 35 -25.78 -0.79 6.69
N VAL A 36 -25.38 0.29 7.36
CA VAL A 36 -24.20 0.31 8.23
C VAL A 36 -24.37 -0.63 9.43
N ASP A 37 -25.56 -0.65 10.04
CA ASP A 37 -25.83 -1.49 11.22
C ASP A 37 -25.99 -2.96 10.83
N ILE A 38 -26.60 -3.24 9.68
CA ILE A 38 -26.66 -4.58 9.09
C ILE A 38 -25.23 -5.08 8.83
N ALA A 39 -24.39 -4.28 8.17
CA ALA A 39 -23.02 -4.64 7.89
C ALA A 39 -22.22 -4.90 9.19
N ARG A 40 -22.35 -4.04 10.21
CA ARG A 40 -21.73 -4.26 11.52
C ARG A 40 -22.18 -5.58 12.17
N ALA A 41 -23.47 -5.91 12.07
CA ALA A 41 -23.99 -7.16 12.62
C ALA A 41 -23.41 -8.39 11.90
N VAL A 42 -23.21 -8.32 10.58
CA VAL A 42 -22.56 -9.37 9.80
C VAL A 42 -21.09 -9.48 10.17
N LEU A 43 -20.34 -8.37 10.18
CA LEU A 43 -18.91 -8.35 10.54
C LEU A 43 -18.65 -8.89 11.95
N ALA A 44 -19.55 -8.63 12.90
CA ALA A 44 -19.39 -9.11 14.27
C ALA A 44 -19.67 -10.61 14.46
N ARG A 45 -20.35 -11.27 13.51
CA ARG A 45 -20.99 -12.57 13.76
C ARG A 45 -20.75 -13.63 12.70
N SER A 46 -20.56 -13.22 11.45
CA SER A 46 -20.37 -14.16 10.35
C SER A 46 -18.96 -14.75 10.39
N THR A 47 -18.85 -16.00 9.97
CA THR A 47 -17.58 -16.68 9.73
C THR A 47 -17.37 -16.99 8.24
N ASP A 48 -18.33 -16.61 7.38
CA ASP A 48 -18.22 -16.77 5.94
C ASP A 48 -17.42 -15.61 5.34
N GLY A 49 -16.27 -15.91 4.75
CA GLY A 49 -15.37 -14.91 4.20
C GLY A 49 -16.00 -14.05 3.10
N ASP A 50 -16.90 -14.62 2.27
CA ASP A 50 -17.57 -13.83 1.22
C ASP A 50 -18.60 -12.87 1.84
N ALA A 51 -19.33 -13.33 2.85
CA ALA A 51 -20.27 -12.48 3.57
C ALA A 51 -19.54 -11.33 4.27
N LEU A 52 -18.39 -11.61 4.90
CA LEU A 52 -17.54 -10.58 5.49
C LEU A 52 -17.02 -9.59 4.43
N PHE A 53 -16.55 -10.09 3.28
CA PHE A 53 -16.09 -9.26 2.17
C PHE A 53 -17.17 -8.30 1.66
N HIS A 54 -18.38 -8.81 1.39
CA HIS A 54 -19.49 -7.97 0.94
C HIS A 54 -20.02 -7.04 2.04
N ALA A 55 -19.98 -7.46 3.31
CA ALA A 55 -20.34 -6.61 4.44
C ALA A 55 -19.36 -5.43 4.60
N LEU A 56 -18.06 -5.61 4.35
CA LEU A 56 -17.08 -4.51 4.37
C LEU A 56 -17.37 -3.46 3.29
N ALA A 57 -17.75 -3.90 2.09
CA ALA A 57 -18.18 -3.00 1.02
C ALA A 57 -19.47 -2.25 1.40
N LEU A 58 -20.46 -2.95 1.95
CA LEU A 58 -21.72 -2.35 2.42
C LEU A 58 -21.47 -1.33 3.55
N PHE A 59 -20.61 -1.67 4.50
CA PHE A 59 -20.23 -0.80 5.60
C PHE A 59 -19.57 0.49 5.10
N ARG A 60 -18.58 0.37 4.20
CA ARG A 60 -17.88 1.50 3.57
C ARG A 60 -18.85 2.41 2.84
N ASP A 61 -19.64 1.85 1.93
CA ASP A 61 -20.54 2.62 1.07
C ASP A 61 -21.65 3.30 1.89
N GLY A 62 -22.21 2.60 2.88
CA GLY A 62 -23.20 3.16 3.81
C GLY A 62 -22.63 4.28 4.70
N ALA A 63 -21.40 4.11 5.18
CA ALA A 63 -20.70 5.13 5.96
C ALA A 63 -20.41 6.39 5.13
N LEU A 64 -20.01 6.22 3.86
CA LEU A 64 -19.79 7.34 2.93
C LEU A 64 -21.10 8.05 2.55
N LYS A 65 -22.19 7.30 2.33
CA LYS A 65 -23.52 7.86 2.01
C LYS A 65 -24.06 8.73 3.15
N SER A 66 -23.81 8.33 4.39
CA SER A 66 -24.24 9.05 5.60
C SER A 66 -23.13 9.92 6.21
N TRP A 67 -22.03 10.15 5.48
CA TRP A 67 -20.80 10.73 6.03
C TRP A 67 -21.03 12.09 6.67
N ASP A 68 -21.62 13.02 5.91
CA ASP A 68 -21.79 14.41 6.34
C ASP A 68 -22.83 14.56 7.48
N ALA A 69 -23.73 13.58 7.62
CA ALA A 69 -24.73 13.54 8.70
C ALA A 69 -24.14 13.05 10.04
N ARG A 70 -22.95 12.42 10.03
CA ARG A 70 -22.32 11.87 11.23
C ARG A 70 -21.33 12.86 11.85
N PRO A 71 -21.18 12.93 13.18
CA PRO A 71 -20.15 13.73 13.83
C PRO A 71 -18.75 13.14 13.60
N SER A 72 -17.71 13.96 13.78
CA SER A 72 -16.32 13.55 13.47
C SER A 72 -15.83 12.35 14.28
N ASN A 73 -16.19 12.28 15.57
CA ASN A 73 -15.85 11.15 16.44
C ASN A 73 -16.45 9.82 15.95
N GLU A 74 -17.68 9.84 15.40
CA GLU A 74 -18.27 8.64 14.80
C GLU A 74 -17.56 8.23 13.51
N ARG A 75 -17.15 9.20 12.68
CA ARG A 75 -16.38 8.94 11.45
C ARG A 75 -15.04 8.29 11.76
N ASP A 76 -14.33 8.82 12.75
CA ASP A 76 -13.05 8.28 13.21
C ASP A 76 -13.24 6.88 13.82
N ALA A 77 -14.30 6.67 14.62
CA ALA A 77 -14.62 5.36 15.18
C ALA A 77 -14.96 4.31 14.10
N MET A 78 -15.64 4.70 13.01
CA MET A 78 -15.91 3.78 11.89
C MET A 78 -14.64 3.36 11.17
N ALA A 79 -13.73 4.29 10.90
CA ALA A 79 -12.42 3.96 10.33
C ALA A 79 -11.64 3.03 11.28
N GLY A 80 -11.56 3.39 12.57
CA GLY A 80 -10.91 2.57 13.59
C GLY A 80 -11.47 1.15 13.68
N ALA A 81 -12.79 1.00 13.64
CA ALA A 81 -13.45 -0.31 13.65
C ALA A 81 -13.06 -1.19 12.45
N ALA A 82 -12.89 -0.61 11.25
CA ALA A 82 -12.43 -1.35 10.08
C ALA A 82 -10.97 -1.81 10.24
N LEU A 83 -10.11 -0.97 10.82
CA LEU A 83 -8.72 -1.35 11.13
C LEU A 83 -8.66 -2.46 12.19
N ASP A 84 -9.42 -2.32 13.28
CA ASP A 84 -9.48 -3.33 14.34
C ASP A 84 -10.03 -4.66 13.83
N PHE A 85 -11.03 -4.63 12.95
CA PHE A 85 -11.52 -5.82 12.26
C PHE A 85 -10.42 -6.46 11.40
N ALA A 86 -9.70 -5.68 10.61
CA ALA A 86 -8.61 -6.19 9.77
C ALA A 86 -7.51 -6.88 10.61
N ARG A 87 -7.16 -6.30 11.76
CA ARG A 87 -6.21 -6.90 12.72
C ARG A 87 -6.73 -8.18 13.33
N GLY A 88 -7.98 -8.18 13.78
CA GLY A 88 -8.63 -9.34 14.39
C GLY A 88 -8.69 -10.53 13.43
N GLU A 89 -9.10 -10.29 12.20
CA GLU A 89 -9.18 -11.33 11.17
C GLU A 89 -7.80 -11.79 10.69
N ALA A 90 -6.80 -10.90 10.63
CA ALA A 90 -5.42 -11.31 10.38
C ALA A 90 -4.87 -12.24 11.48
N ALA A 91 -5.15 -11.93 12.75
CA ALA A 91 -4.76 -12.79 13.88
C ALA A 91 -5.45 -14.16 13.87
N ARG A 92 -6.61 -14.26 13.21
CA ARG A 92 -7.37 -15.51 13.04
C ARG A 92 -7.01 -16.26 11.75
N ASN A 93 -6.01 -15.79 11.00
CA ASN A 93 -5.64 -16.33 9.69
C ASN A 93 -6.84 -16.38 8.71
N ALA A 94 -7.69 -15.36 8.74
CA ALA A 94 -8.78 -15.22 7.78
C ALA A 94 -8.24 -15.12 6.34
N PRO A 95 -9.07 -15.41 5.32
CA PRO A 95 -8.64 -15.30 3.93
C PRO A 95 -8.05 -13.91 3.60
N PRO A 96 -6.94 -13.82 2.84
CA PRO A 96 -6.28 -12.55 2.55
C PRO A 96 -7.18 -11.49 1.90
N TYR A 97 -8.18 -11.89 1.13
CA TYR A 97 -9.12 -10.96 0.51
C TYR A 97 -10.03 -10.25 1.53
N VAL A 98 -10.33 -10.88 2.68
CA VAL A 98 -11.13 -10.27 3.76
C VAL A 98 -10.33 -9.19 4.48
N THR A 99 -9.08 -9.52 4.85
CA THR A 99 -8.19 -8.56 5.52
C THR A 99 -7.81 -7.41 4.59
N ALA A 100 -7.61 -7.67 3.30
CA ALA A 100 -7.41 -6.62 2.28
C ALA A 100 -8.64 -5.72 2.10
N ALA A 101 -9.86 -6.29 2.07
CA ALA A 101 -11.08 -5.50 2.00
C ALA A 101 -11.30 -4.63 3.25
N ALA A 102 -10.88 -5.12 4.42
CA ALA A 102 -10.98 -4.36 5.67
C ALA A 102 -9.95 -3.22 5.71
N ALA A 103 -8.73 -3.48 5.26
CA ALA A 103 -7.68 -2.48 5.06
C ALA A 103 -8.12 -1.38 4.06
N GLU A 104 -8.75 -1.76 2.94
CA GLU A 104 -9.33 -0.82 1.98
C GLU A 104 -10.45 0.00 2.62
N CYS A 105 -11.37 -0.64 3.36
CA CYS A 105 -12.45 0.04 4.06
C CYS A 105 -11.92 1.10 5.04
N PHE A 106 -10.93 0.74 5.86
CA PHE A 106 -10.22 1.69 6.72
C PHE A 106 -9.62 2.84 5.91
N ALA A 107 -8.83 2.53 4.88
CA ALA A 107 -8.14 3.52 4.08
C ALA A 107 -9.10 4.53 3.45
N THR A 108 -10.21 4.06 2.87
CA THR A 108 -11.23 4.93 2.26
C THR A 108 -11.89 5.85 3.30
N LEU A 109 -12.34 5.30 4.44
CA LEU A 109 -13.02 6.09 5.47
C LEU A 109 -12.06 7.09 6.14
N TRP A 110 -10.84 6.65 6.46
CA TRP A 110 -9.83 7.53 7.04
C TRP A 110 -9.44 8.63 6.05
N ALA A 111 -9.20 8.30 4.77
CA ALA A 111 -8.86 9.28 3.74
C ALA A 111 -9.98 10.31 3.55
N ARG A 112 -11.25 9.90 3.59
CA ARG A 112 -12.39 10.83 3.52
C ARG A 112 -12.36 11.83 4.69
N GLY A 113 -12.14 11.34 5.91
CA GLY A 113 -12.01 12.18 7.10
C GLY A 113 -10.78 13.07 7.08
N TYR A 114 -9.66 12.56 6.57
CA TYR A 114 -8.44 13.33 6.38
C TYR A 114 -8.63 14.49 5.40
N VAL A 115 -9.35 14.27 4.30
CA VAL A 115 -9.68 15.34 3.33
C VAL A 115 -10.59 16.41 3.96
N ASP A 116 -11.52 16.04 4.84
CA ASP A 116 -12.33 16.99 5.61
C ASP A 116 -11.48 17.77 6.62
N ALA A 117 -10.64 17.07 7.37
CA ALA A 117 -9.70 17.69 8.29
C ALA A 117 -8.76 18.67 7.58
N CYS A 118 -8.26 18.33 6.38
CA CYS A 118 -7.42 19.24 5.60
C CYS A 118 -8.15 20.53 5.17
N ALA A 119 -9.48 20.53 5.08
CA ALA A 119 -10.21 21.76 4.78
C ALA A 119 -10.24 22.73 5.98
N ALA A 120 -10.18 22.21 7.20
CA ALA A 120 -10.29 22.98 8.44
C ALA A 120 -8.95 23.22 9.15
N ASP A 121 -8.05 22.24 9.11
CA ASP A 121 -6.79 22.22 9.85
C ASP A 121 -5.72 23.08 9.16
N ALA A 122 -4.90 23.72 9.99
CA ALA A 122 -3.62 24.29 9.56
C ALA A 122 -2.73 23.23 8.90
N HIS A 123 -1.88 23.65 7.98
CA HIS A 123 -1.02 22.76 7.19
C HIS A 123 -0.25 21.76 8.07
N ASP A 124 0.47 22.23 9.08
CA ASP A 124 1.29 21.37 9.94
C ASP A 124 0.47 20.37 10.77
N ALA A 125 -0.74 20.75 11.17
CA ALA A 125 -1.63 19.86 11.91
C ALA A 125 -2.12 18.72 11.00
N ALA A 126 -2.45 19.02 9.74
CA ALA A 126 -2.80 18.00 8.75
C ALA A 126 -1.61 17.10 8.38
N VAL A 127 -0.39 17.64 8.28
CA VAL A 127 0.82 16.84 8.06
C VAL A 127 1.06 15.87 9.23
N ARG A 128 0.98 16.37 10.47
CA ARG A 128 1.10 15.52 11.67
C ARG A 128 0.03 14.44 11.72
N ARG A 129 -1.24 14.77 11.45
CA ARG A 129 -2.35 13.80 11.41
C ARG A 129 -2.07 12.66 10.42
N GLY A 130 -1.53 12.97 9.24
CA GLY A 130 -1.14 11.96 8.26
C GLY A 130 -0.05 11.02 8.76
N ARG A 131 1.00 11.59 9.38
CA ARG A 131 2.08 10.80 10.00
C ARG A 131 1.57 9.93 11.15
N ASP A 132 0.76 10.48 12.03
CA ASP A 132 0.29 9.79 13.24
C ASP A 132 -0.63 8.61 12.89
N ALA A 133 -1.39 8.69 11.79
CA ALA A 133 -2.15 7.56 11.27
C ALA A 133 -1.26 6.41 10.78
N VAL A 134 -0.15 6.72 10.10
CA VAL A 134 0.82 5.69 9.69
C VAL A 134 1.45 5.02 10.91
N VAL A 135 1.78 5.77 11.95
CA VAL A 135 2.28 5.23 13.22
C VAL A 135 1.24 4.32 13.87
N ALA A 136 -0.02 4.73 13.90
CA ALA A 136 -1.11 3.92 14.45
C ALA A 136 -1.29 2.60 13.69
N VAL A 137 -1.23 2.62 12.35
CA VAL A 137 -1.27 1.42 11.51
C VAL A 137 -0.04 0.54 11.74
N ALA A 138 1.16 1.11 11.83
CA ALA A 138 2.38 0.35 12.09
C ALA A 138 2.35 -0.34 13.47
N ALA A 139 1.70 0.26 14.47
CA ALA A 139 1.46 -0.35 15.77
C ALA A 139 0.33 -1.39 15.78
N ALA A 140 -0.42 -1.52 14.68
CA ALA A 140 -1.63 -2.32 14.63
C ALA A 140 -1.37 -3.83 14.53
N GLY A 141 -0.29 -4.31 13.92
CA GLY A 141 -0.16 -5.77 13.78
C GLY A 141 1.08 -6.26 13.07
N GLY A 142 0.97 -7.47 12.53
CA GLY A 142 2.06 -8.13 11.82
C GLY A 142 2.42 -7.43 10.50
N ALA A 143 3.63 -7.70 10.02
CA ALA A 143 4.21 -7.08 8.82
C ALA A 143 3.26 -7.08 7.60
N ALA A 144 2.59 -8.22 7.35
CA ALA A 144 1.68 -8.36 6.22
C ALA A 144 0.48 -7.40 6.28
N ILE A 145 -0.21 -7.32 7.42
CA ILE A 145 -1.39 -6.44 7.57
C ILE A 145 -0.99 -4.97 7.57
N VAL A 146 0.16 -4.62 8.17
CA VAL A 146 0.71 -3.27 8.12
C VAL A 146 0.99 -2.87 6.68
N ALA A 147 1.69 -3.71 5.92
CA ALA A 147 2.04 -3.43 4.53
C ALA A 147 0.80 -3.25 3.64
N THR A 148 -0.19 -4.15 3.78
CA THR A 148 -1.46 -4.06 3.04
C THR A 148 -2.22 -2.78 3.39
N THR A 149 -2.36 -2.48 4.69
CA THR A 149 -3.13 -1.30 5.15
C THR A 149 -2.50 0.01 4.71
N LEU A 150 -1.18 0.13 4.83
CA LEU A 150 -0.47 1.33 4.35
C LEU A 150 -0.48 1.45 2.82
N SER A 151 -0.47 0.34 2.09
CA SER A 151 -0.60 0.35 0.62
C SER A 151 -1.98 0.84 0.19
N CYS A 152 -3.05 0.36 0.84
CA CYS A 152 -4.40 0.88 0.62
C CYS A 152 -4.48 2.38 0.93
N LEU A 153 -3.87 2.82 2.04
CA LEU A 153 -3.87 4.23 2.43
C LEU A 153 -3.14 5.12 1.40
N LEU A 154 -1.96 4.70 0.93
CA LEU A 154 -1.25 5.40 -0.15
C LEU A 154 -2.09 5.41 -1.43
N ALA A 155 -2.69 4.29 -1.82
CA ALA A 155 -3.51 4.20 -3.04
C ALA A 155 -4.71 5.15 -3.00
N GLU A 156 -5.40 5.28 -1.86
CA GLU A 156 -6.53 6.20 -1.72
C GLU A 156 -6.14 7.68 -1.85
N LEU A 157 -4.92 8.04 -1.45
CA LEU A 157 -4.47 9.43 -1.42
C LEU A 157 -3.55 9.81 -2.60
N SER A 158 -3.03 8.83 -3.36
CA SER A 158 -2.16 9.08 -4.52
C SER A 158 -2.86 9.78 -5.68
N GLY A 159 -4.20 9.74 -5.71
CA GLY A 159 -5.02 10.33 -6.79
C GLY A 159 -5.12 9.44 -8.04
N VAL A 160 -4.42 8.31 -8.07
CA VAL A 160 -4.44 7.34 -9.17
C VAL A 160 -5.65 6.40 -8.98
N GLY A 161 -6.81 6.81 -9.48
CA GLY A 161 -7.88 5.87 -9.85
C GLY A 161 -9.04 5.66 -8.87
N ARG A 162 -9.07 6.25 -7.67
CA ARG A 162 -10.19 6.05 -6.73
C ARG A 162 -11.06 7.29 -6.55
N THR A 163 -12.29 7.24 -7.08
CA THR A 163 -13.32 8.30 -6.97
C THR A 163 -14.26 8.10 -5.77
N HIS A 164 -14.06 7.03 -5.00
CA HIS A 164 -14.96 6.59 -3.93
C HIS A 164 -15.18 7.63 -2.83
N LEU A 165 -14.25 8.57 -2.64
CA LEU A 165 -14.35 9.58 -1.59
C LEU A 165 -15.47 10.61 -1.84
N GLY A 166 -16.03 10.72 -3.06
CA GLY A 166 -17.13 11.66 -3.33
C GLY A 166 -16.76 13.15 -3.15
N VAL A 167 -15.47 13.49 -3.19
CA VAL A 167 -14.94 14.84 -2.95
C VAL A 167 -14.35 15.48 -4.19
N ALA A 168 -14.47 16.81 -4.27
CA ALA A 168 -13.89 17.62 -5.32
C ALA A 168 -12.39 17.34 -5.51
N ARG A 169 -11.94 17.30 -6.77
CA ARG A 169 -10.54 17.02 -7.15
C ARG A 169 -9.55 17.95 -6.44
N ALA A 170 -9.87 19.25 -6.32
CA ALA A 170 -9.00 20.23 -5.67
C ALA A 170 -8.77 19.91 -4.18
N ARG A 171 -9.81 19.49 -3.45
CA ARG A 171 -9.69 19.09 -2.04
C ARG A 171 -8.83 17.83 -1.88
N ARG A 172 -8.99 16.86 -2.79
CA ARG A 172 -8.14 15.66 -2.83
C ARG A 172 -6.68 16.00 -3.12
N ALA A 173 -6.42 16.88 -4.09
CA ALA A 173 -5.06 17.32 -4.41
C ALA A 173 -4.38 18.02 -3.23
N ALA A 174 -5.11 18.90 -2.52
CA ALA A 174 -4.60 19.55 -1.32
C ALA A 174 -4.29 18.56 -0.18
N ALA A 175 -5.17 17.57 0.04
CA ALA A 175 -4.92 16.50 1.00
C ALA A 175 -3.73 15.62 0.61
N ARG A 176 -3.63 15.22 -0.67
CA ARG A 176 -2.48 14.49 -1.23
C ARG A 176 -1.18 15.23 -0.96
N HIS A 177 -1.12 16.52 -1.27
CA HIS A 177 0.08 17.34 -1.03
C HIS A 177 0.48 17.35 0.46
N ARG A 178 -0.50 17.52 1.37
CA ARG A 178 -0.24 17.51 2.82
C ARG A 178 0.17 16.12 3.33
N PHE A 179 -0.44 15.07 2.79
CA PHE A 179 -0.07 13.70 3.12
C PHE A 179 1.35 13.38 2.63
N GLY A 180 1.74 13.91 1.47
CA GLY A 180 3.11 13.84 0.94
C GLY A 180 4.15 14.39 1.92
N GLY A 181 3.85 15.50 2.59
CA GLY A 181 4.76 16.13 3.56
C GLY A 181 4.98 15.37 4.88
N GLY A 182 4.24 14.28 5.15
CA GLY A 182 4.39 13.53 6.41
C GLY A 182 3.94 12.08 6.38
N GLY A 183 2.72 11.81 5.91
CA GLY A 183 2.17 10.45 5.81
C GLY A 183 2.93 9.57 4.81
N ALA A 184 3.13 10.03 3.57
CA ALA A 184 3.88 9.26 2.58
C ALA A 184 5.34 9.03 3.00
N VAL A 185 5.97 10.04 3.62
CA VAL A 185 7.31 9.93 4.21
C VAL A 185 7.36 8.84 5.29
N ALA A 186 6.35 8.79 6.16
CA ALA A 186 6.24 7.78 7.19
C ALA A 186 5.98 6.39 6.60
N CYS A 187 5.16 6.27 5.55
CA CYS A 187 4.93 4.99 4.87
C CYS A 187 6.23 4.41 4.33
N GLY A 188 7.06 5.21 3.66
CA GLY A 188 8.37 4.75 3.16
C GLY A 188 9.30 4.33 4.31
N ALA A 189 9.31 5.08 5.42
CA ALA A 189 10.12 4.71 6.59
C ALA A 189 9.69 3.36 7.21
N VAL A 190 8.39 3.06 7.23
CA VAL A 190 7.87 1.75 7.67
C VAL A 190 8.22 0.68 6.63
N ALA A 191 8.04 0.96 5.34
CA ALA A 191 8.34 0.02 4.26
C ALA A 191 9.79 -0.44 4.27
N PHE A 192 10.75 0.48 4.44
CA PHE A 192 12.17 0.15 4.55
C PHE A 192 12.45 -0.79 5.74
N GLY A 193 11.77 -0.56 6.87
CA GLY A 193 11.87 -1.44 8.03
C GLY A 193 11.35 -2.85 7.76
N LEU A 194 10.21 -2.96 7.06
CA LEU A 194 9.62 -4.25 6.68
C LEU A 194 10.48 -5.00 5.66
N VAL A 195 11.04 -4.30 4.66
CA VAL A 195 11.99 -4.86 3.69
C VAL A 195 13.24 -5.38 4.41
N SER A 196 13.77 -4.62 5.36
CA SER A 196 14.95 -5.05 6.13
C SER A 196 14.68 -6.31 6.97
N GLN A 197 13.52 -6.39 7.63
CA GLN A 197 13.10 -7.58 8.35
C GLN A 197 12.97 -8.79 7.42
N ALA A 198 12.34 -8.61 6.26
CA ALA A 198 12.20 -9.67 5.27
C ALA A 198 13.57 -10.14 4.73
N ALA A 199 14.49 -9.22 4.47
CA ALA A 199 15.84 -9.54 4.00
C ALA A 199 16.64 -10.31 5.06
N GLN A 200 16.53 -9.92 6.33
CA GLN A 200 17.17 -10.63 7.44
C GLN A 200 16.62 -12.05 7.58
N HIS A 201 15.30 -12.22 7.48
CA HIS A 201 14.67 -13.54 7.46
C HIS A 201 15.22 -14.38 6.30
N ALA A 202 15.19 -13.86 5.07
CA ALA A 202 15.66 -14.56 3.88
C ALA A 202 17.15 -14.94 3.96
N LYS A 203 18.00 -14.10 4.54
CA LYS A 203 19.42 -14.42 4.81
C LYS A 203 19.56 -15.60 5.77
N ALA A 204 18.73 -15.64 6.82
CA ALA A 204 18.81 -16.66 7.86
C ALA A 204 18.22 -18.01 7.42
N THR A 205 17.09 -18.01 6.70
CA THR A 205 16.32 -19.21 6.38
C THR A 205 16.49 -19.69 4.95
N ARG A 206 17.06 -18.85 4.07
CA ARG A 206 17.09 -19.06 2.62
C ARG A 206 15.68 -19.18 2.00
N THR A 207 14.66 -18.62 2.65
CA THR A 207 13.27 -18.57 2.15
C THR A 207 12.72 -17.16 2.17
N ILE A 208 11.84 -16.83 1.23
CA ILE A 208 11.20 -15.52 1.20
C ILE A 208 9.99 -15.55 2.13
N PRO A 209 9.90 -14.61 3.09
CA PRO A 209 8.72 -14.55 3.94
C PRO A 209 7.54 -13.98 3.14
N PRO A 210 6.29 -14.44 3.38
CA PRO A 210 5.13 -14.08 2.58
C PRO A 210 4.83 -12.57 2.57
N GLU A 211 5.26 -11.83 3.59
CA GLU A 211 5.13 -10.38 3.69
C GLU A 211 6.11 -9.58 2.81
N ALA A 212 7.18 -10.20 2.29
CA ALA A 212 8.23 -9.51 1.54
C ALA A 212 7.69 -8.79 0.30
N THR A 213 6.78 -9.44 -0.43
CA THR A 213 6.11 -8.86 -1.60
C THR A 213 5.33 -7.60 -1.24
N ASN A 214 4.54 -7.64 -0.16
CA ASN A 214 3.75 -6.48 0.27
C ASN A 214 4.63 -5.34 0.78
N ALA A 215 5.73 -5.67 1.48
CA ALA A 215 6.70 -4.68 1.92
C ALA A 215 7.39 -3.97 0.75
N ALA A 216 7.76 -4.73 -0.29
CA ALA A 216 8.37 -4.18 -1.50
C ALA A 216 7.37 -3.35 -2.33
N LEU A 217 6.12 -3.79 -2.47
CA LEU A 217 5.06 -3.00 -3.13
C LEU A 217 4.76 -1.68 -2.39
N LEU A 218 4.76 -1.72 -1.05
CA LEU A 218 4.60 -0.51 -0.23
C LEU A 218 5.78 0.45 -0.46
N CYS A 219 7.00 -0.09 -0.49
CA CYS A 219 8.22 0.66 -0.77
C CYS A 219 8.15 1.36 -2.13
N GLU A 220 7.82 0.60 -3.19
CA GLU A 220 7.61 1.11 -4.55
C GLU A 220 6.55 2.23 -4.58
N SER A 221 5.42 2.02 -3.92
CA SER A 221 4.32 2.99 -3.86
C SER A 221 4.69 4.28 -3.12
N ALA A 222 5.46 4.17 -2.03
CA ALA A 222 5.92 5.32 -1.26
C ALA A 222 6.97 6.13 -2.03
N LEU A 223 7.89 5.45 -2.73
CA LEU A 223 8.93 6.08 -3.54
C LEU A 223 8.35 6.76 -4.78
N SER A 224 7.32 6.18 -5.39
CA SER A 224 6.65 6.73 -6.57
C SER A 224 5.61 7.81 -6.27
N TRP A 225 5.42 8.19 -5.01
CA TRP A 225 4.36 9.10 -4.54
C TRP A 225 4.24 10.40 -5.37
N ASP A 226 5.36 11.00 -5.77
CA ASP A 226 5.42 12.25 -6.55
C ASP A 226 5.73 12.07 -8.04
N ALA A 227 5.86 10.83 -8.53
CA ALA A 227 6.11 10.56 -9.94
C ALA A 227 4.87 10.84 -10.84
N GLY A 228 3.71 11.09 -10.23
CA GLY A 228 2.41 11.04 -10.87
C GLY A 228 2.02 12.18 -11.81
N ASP A 229 2.81 13.24 -11.97
CA ASP A 229 2.56 14.33 -12.96
C ASP A 229 3.76 15.29 -13.18
N ALA A 230 4.81 15.22 -12.36
CA ALA A 230 6.00 16.08 -12.49
C ALA A 230 7.03 15.45 -13.46
N PRO A 231 7.64 16.23 -14.38
CA PRO A 231 8.73 15.72 -15.19
C PRO A 231 9.89 15.26 -14.28
N ALA A 232 10.68 14.27 -14.73
CA ALA A 232 11.67 13.57 -13.88
C ALA A 232 12.63 14.51 -13.11
N HIS A 233 12.93 15.69 -13.66
CA HIS A 233 13.78 16.72 -13.06
C HIS A 233 13.09 17.60 -11.99
N ALA A 234 11.76 17.58 -11.91
CA ALA A 234 10.94 18.31 -10.94
C ALA A 234 10.41 17.42 -9.82
N ARG A 235 10.77 16.12 -9.83
CA ARG A 235 10.52 15.21 -8.70
C ARG A 235 11.24 15.79 -7.48
N GLN A 236 10.48 16.13 -6.45
CA GLN A 236 11.04 16.67 -5.22
C GLN A 236 12.14 15.74 -4.72
N SER A 237 13.25 16.35 -4.33
CA SER A 237 14.32 15.70 -3.58
C SER A 237 13.70 14.89 -2.45
N TYR A 238 13.96 13.58 -2.43
CA TYR A 238 13.44 12.71 -1.38
C TYR A 238 13.79 13.27 0.01
N PRO A 239 12.89 13.13 0.99
CA PRO A 239 13.10 13.70 2.32
C PRO A 239 14.47 13.33 2.88
N ALA A 240 15.18 14.31 3.46
CA ALA A 240 16.53 14.08 4.02
C ALA A 240 16.57 12.92 5.03
N VAL A 241 15.45 12.66 5.71
CA VAL A 241 15.28 11.56 6.66
C VAL A 241 15.39 10.16 6.03
N TRP A 242 15.17 10.04 4.71
CA TRP A 242 15.33 8.78 4.00
C TRP A 242 16.80 8.49 3.66
N ARG A 243 17.66 9.51 3.46
CA ARG A 243 19.05 9.35 2.96
C ARG A 243 19.84 8.24 3.66
N GLY A 244 19.89 8.24 5.00
CA GLY A 244 20.63 7.23 5.75
C GLY A 244 20.00 5.82 5.76
N ARG A 245 18.77 5.68 5.25
CA ARG A 245 18.03 4.40 5.19
C ARG A 245 17.98 3.82 3.78
N LEU A 246 18.18 4.62 2.74
CA LEU A 246 18.08 4.18 1.35
C LEU A 246 19.18 3.18 1.01
N ASP A 247 20.43 3.40 1.44
CA ASP A 247 21.54 2.48 1.19
C ASP A 247 21.31 1.10 1.80
N ALA A 248 20.89 1.06 3.07
CA ALA A 248 20.54 -0.18 3.75
C ALA A 248 19.36 -0.88 3.06
N CYS A 249 18.34 -0.12 2.64
CA CYS A 249 17.21 -0.67 1.92
C CYS A 249 17.60 -1.25 0.55
N LEU A 250 18.53 -0.60 -0.17
CA LEU A 250 19.08 -1.10 -1.44
C LEU A 250 19.80 -2.44 -1.25
N ASP A 251 20.67 -2.54 -0.24
CA ASP A 251 21.36 -3.77 0.10
C ASP A 251 20.39 -4.88 0.53
N ASP A 252 19.35 -4.54 1.29
CA ASP A 252 18.32 -5.49 1.73
C ASP A 252 17.42 -5.96 0.56
N CYS A 253 17.04 -5.06 -0.35
CA CYS A 253 16.36 -5.44 -1.59
C CYS A 253 17.23 -6.34 -2.48
N ALA A 254 18.51 -6.03 -2.65
CA ALA A 254 19.44 -6.89 -3.40
C ALA A 254 19.54 -8.28 -2.76
N SER A 255 19.63 -8.34 -1.43
CA SER A 255 19.68 -9.59 -0.68
C SER A 255 18.41 -10.43 -0.84
N LEU A 256 17.23 -9.78 -0.86
CA LEU A 256 15.96 -10.46 -1.14
C LEU A 256 15.97 -11.05 -2.56
N ARG A 257 16.44 -10.29 -3.55
CA ARG A 257 16.49 -10.77 -4.93
C ARG A 257 17.39 -12.00 -5.10
N GLU A 258 18.52 -12.06 -4.40
CA GLU A 258 19.44 -13.20 -4.44
C GLU A 258 18.77 -14.51 -3.98
N VAL A 259 17.79 -14.41 -3.09
CA VAL A 259 17.01 -15.55 -2.58
C VAL A 259 15.74 -15.80 -3.42
N CYS A 260 15.23 -14.79 -4.14
CA CYS A 260 14.07 -14.93 -5.05
C CYS A 260 14.38 -15.79 -6.26
N ALA A 261 13.59 -16.84 -6.47
CA ALA A 261 13.46 -17.45 -7.79
C ALA A 261 12.91 -16.41 -8.80
N ARG A 262 13.21 -16.58 -10.10
CA ARG A 262 12.80 -15.64 -11.16
C ARG A 262 11.29 -15.40 -11.21
N ASP A 263 10.49 -16.42 -10.92
CA ASP A 263 9.02 -16.36 -10.99
C ASP A 263 8.36 -16.02 -9.64
N ASP A 264 9.15 -15.66 -8.62
CA ASP A 264 8.61 -15.28 -7.32
C ASP A 264 7.90 -13.92 -7.42
N ALA A 265 6.69 -13.82 -6.88
CA ALA A 265 5.90 -12.59 -6.84
C ALA A 265 6.65 -11.42 -6.16
N CYS A 266 7.64 -11.71 -5.31
CA CYS A 266 8.50 -10.73 -4.66
C CYS A 266 9.56 -10.12 -5.60
N ALA A 267 9.96 -10.82 -6.67
CA ALA A 267 11.07 -10.41 -7.52
C ALA A 267 10.80 -9.08 -8.23
N ARG A 268 9.62 -8.91 -8.83
CA ARG A 268 9.26 -7.70 -9.58
C ARG A 268 9.19 -6.44 -8.69
N PRO A 269 8.47 -6.44 -7.55
CA PRO A 269 8.43 -5.28 -6.65
C PRO A 269 9.79 -4.93 -6.05
N VAL A 270 10.63 -5.93 -5.76
CA VAL A 270 12.01 -5.72 -5.29
C VAL A 270 12.85 -5.03 -6.37
N VAL A 271 12.77 -5.50 -7.62
CA VAL A 271 13.46 -4.87 -8.76
C VAL A 271 12.94 -3.45 -9.00
N ALA A 272 11.63 -3.23 -8.95
CA ALA A 272 11.02 -1.90 -9.10
C ALA A 272 11.46 -0.95 -7.98
N SER A 273 11.51 -1.43 -6.73
CA SER A 273 12.01 -0.66 -5.59
C SER A 273 13.48 -0.28 -5.79
N VAL A 274 14.34 -1.21 -6.20
CA VAL A 274 15.75 -0.90 -6.48
C VAL A 274 15.88 0.09 -7.63
N ARG A 275 15.06 -0.02 -8.68
CA ARG A 275 15.05 0.94 -9.80
C ARG A 275 14.60 2.33 -9.35
N LEU A 276 13.56 2.44 -8.54
CA LEU A 276 13.08 3.72 -8.03
C LEU A 276 14.05 4.36 -7.04
N LEU A 277 14.69 3.54 -6.20
CA LEU A 277 15.79 3.96 -5.34
C LEU A 277 16.99 4.41 -6.21
N ALA A 278 17.41 3.66 -7.21
CA ALA A 278 18.49 4.08 -8.11
C ALA A 278 18.14 5.35 -8.90
N ALA A 279 16.90 5.49 -9.38
CA ALA A 279 16.40 6.67 -10.09
C ALA A 279 16.19 7.89 -9.16
N ALA A 280 16.11 7.67 -7.84
CA ALA A 280 16.11 8.73 -6.84
C ALA A 280 17.44 9.51 -6.77
N ALA A 281 18.49 9.02 -7.46
CA ALA A 281 19.82 9.63 -7.58
C ALA A 281 19.89 10.95 -8.40
N GLY A 282 18.75 11.62 -8.65
CA GLY A 282 18.75 12.94 -9.28
C GLY A 282 19.53 14.01 -8.47
N PRO A 283 19.67 15.25 -8.98
CA PRO A 283 20.68 16.24 -8.56
C PRO A 283 20.52 16.86 -7.16
N ALA A 284 19.92 16.16 -6.20
CA ALA A 284 19.69 16.64 -4.83
C ALA A 284 20.18 15.67 -3.75
N ILE A 285 21.42 15.16 -3.87
CA ILE A 285 22.13 14.47 -2.80
C ILE A 285 23.33 15.31 -2.35
N THR A 286 23.10 16.48 -1.76
CA THR A 286 24.20 17.24 -1.14
C THR A 286 24.47 16.73 0.29
N SER A 287 25.39 15.76 0.39
CA SER A 287 26.41 15.62 1.45
C SER A 287 27.20 14.29 1.36
N ASP A 288 26.67 13.25 0.70
CA ASP A 288 27.34 11.95 0.48
C ASP A 288 26.84 11.26 -0.81
N GLU A 289 26.82 12.04 -1.89
CA GLU A 289 26.49 11.55 -3.23
C GLU A 289 27.36 10.37 -3.71
N PRO A 290 28.69 10.34 -3.45
CA PRO A 290 29.54 9.23 -3.87
C PRO A 290 29.18 7.92 -3.16
N GLY A 291 28.86 7.97 -1.84
CA GLY A 291 28.45 6.80 -1.06
C GLY A 291 27.16 6.17 -1.61
N TYR A 292 26.17 7.02 -1.90
CA TYR A 292 24.90 6.60 -2.48
C TYR A 292 25.06 6.01 -3.90
N ARG A 293 25.78 6.71 -4.79
CA ARG A 293 26.06 6.23 -6.15
C ARG A 293 26.75 4.87 -6.11
N ALA A 294 27.70 4.67 -5.20
CA ALA A 294 28.38 3.39 -5.01
C ALA A 294 27.45 2.29 -4.47
N ALA A 295 26.52 2.61 -3.56
CA ALA A 295 25.54 1.65 -3.05
C ALA A 295 24.54 1.22 -4.13
N ALA A 296 24.00 2.18 -4.89
CA ALA A 296 23.11 1.91 -6.02
C ALA A 296 23.80 1.07 -7.11
N ALA A 297 25.05 1.40 -7.46
CA ALA A 297 25.85 0.63 -8.41
C ALA A 297 26.12 -0.80 -7.92
N ARG A 298 26.44 -0.98 -6.62
CA ARG A 298 26.61 -2.31 -6.02
C ARG A 298 25.31 -3.12 -6.05
N ALA A 299 24.18 -2.50 -5.71
CA ALA A 299 22.87 -3.15 -5.75
C ALA A 299 22.49 -3.54 -7.19
N ALA A 300 22.68 -2.65 -8.17
CA ALA A 300 22.44 -2.93 -9.58
C ALA A 300 23.35 -4.06 -10.10
N ALA A 301 24.63 -4.06 -9.73
CA ALA A 301 25.57 -5.13 -10.09
C ALA A 301 25.17 -6.47 -9.48
N ARG A 302 24.72 -6.50 -8.21
CA ARG A 302 24.18 -7.72 -7.57
C ARG A 302 22.90 -8.20 -8.24
N LEU A 303 21.98 -7.30 -8.60
CA LEU A 303 20.77 -7.64 -9.35
C LEU A 303 21.09 -8.22 -10.72
N LEU A 304 22.07 -7.65 -11.43
CA LEU A 304 22.52 -8.15 -12.73
C LEU A 304 23.16 -9.54 -12.57
N HIS A 305 24.04 -9.71 -11.58
CA HIS A 305 24.68 -10.99 -11.30
C HIS A 305 23.65 -12.07 -10.92
N ALA A 306 22.69 -11.75 -10.05
CA ALA A 306 21.59 -12.65 -9.69
C ALA A 306 20.73 -13.00 -10.91
N SER A 307 20.43 -12.01 -11.77
CA SER A 307 19.65 -12.23 -13.00
C SER A 307 20.38 -13.13 -14.00
N ILE A 308 21.70 -12.99 -14.14
CA ILE A 308 22.55 -13.81 -15.03
C ILE A 308 22.71 -15.23 -14.48
N THR A 309 22.97 -15.39 -13.18
CA THR A 309 23.19 -16.70 -12.55
C THR A 309 21.91 -17.55 -12.49
N GLN A 310 20.73 -16.92 -12.40
CA GLN A 310 19.44 -17.62 -12.43
C GLN A 310 18.93 -17.92 -13.86
N ALA A 311 19.56 -17.39 -14.91
CA ALA A 311 19.05 -17.47 -16.29
C ALA A 311 19.40 -18.76 -17.06
N GLY A 312 20.51 -19.44 -16.70
CA GLY A 312 21.23 -20.19 -17.73
C GLY A 312 21.75 -19.26 -18.84
N PRO A 313 22.34 -19.75 -19.94
CA PRO A 313 22.76 -18.87 -21.04
C PRO A 313 21.54 -18.10 -21.58
N PRO A 314 21.57 -16.76 -21.62
CA PRO A 314 20.38 -15.96 -21.92
C PRO A 314 19.99 -16.08 -23.40
N ASP A 315 18.69 -16.11 -23.68
CA ASP A 315 18.19 -15.70 -24.99
C ASP A 315 18.49 -14.20 -25.19
N ALA A 316 18.87 -13.83 -26.42
CA ALA A 316 19.51 -12.54 -26.71
C ALA A 316 18.62 -11.32 -26.41
N GLU A 317 17.30 -11.47 -26.38
CA GLU A 317 16.34 -10.40 -26.03
C GLU A 317 16.36 -10.06 -24.53
N ASP A 318 16.40 -11.07 -23.65
CA ASP A 318 16.43 -10.87 -22.19
C ASP A 318 17.75 -10.25 -21.71
N ALA A 319 18.85 -10.60 -22.37
CA ALA A 319 20.14 -9.95 -22.14
C ALA A 319 20.08 -8.49 -22.61
N SER A 320 19.48 -8.22 -23.77
CA SER A 320 19.37 -6.88 -24.33
C SER A 320 18.55 -5.94 -23.45
N GLU A 321 17.44 -6.39 -22.87
CA GLU A 321 16.62 -5.58 -21.96
C GLU A 321 17.35 -5.32 -20.63
N ALA A 322 17.99 -6.34 -20.04
CA ALA A 322 18.79 -6.19 -18.83
C ALA A 322 20.04 -5.30 -19.04
N PHE A 323 20.69 -5.38 -20.21
CA PHE A 323 21.81 -4.51 -20.57
C PHE A 323 21.38 -3.10 -20.93
N ALA A 324 20.19 -2.91 -21.51
CA ALA A 324 19.60 -1.58 -21.74
C ALA A 324 19.23 -0.92 -20.41
N ASP A 325 18.69 -1.68 -19.46
CA ASP A 325 18.36 -1.22 -18.11
C ASP A 325 19.62 -0.84 -17.29
N VAL A 326 20.71 -1.60 -17.43
CA VAL A 326 22.01 -1.28 -16.82
C VAL A 326 22.72 -0.15 -17.54
N GLY A 327 22.61 -0.09 -18.87
CA GLY A 327 23.11 1.01 -19.69
C GLY A 327 22.46 2.33 -19.31
N GLN A 328 21.14 2.38 -19.16
CA GLN A 328 20.45 3.58 -18.65
C GLN A 328 20.86 3.94 -17.23
N ALA A 329 21.00 2.97 -16.32
CA ALA A 329 21.46 3.25 -14.95
C ALA A 329 22.93 3.73 -14.89
N SER A 330 23.79 3.18 -15.76
CA SER A 330 25.21 3.53 -15.88
C SER A 330 25.41 4.87 -16.59
N ASP A 331 24.63 5.16 -17.63
CA ASP A 331 24.67 6.43 -18.36
C ASP A 331 24.13 7.56 -17.49
N VAL A 332 23.12 7.30 -16.66
CA VAL A 332 22.65 8.25 -15.62
C VAL A 332 23.72 8.46 -14.54
N ALA A 333 24.52 7.44 -14.20
CA ALA A 333 25.63 7.57 -13.27
C ALA A 333 26.87 8.28 -13.87
N ALA A 334 27.02 8.24 -15.20
CA ALA A 334 28.15 8.81 -15.94
C ALA A 334 27.89 10.23 -16.49
N ALA A 335 26.62 10.62 -16.66
CA ALA A 335 26.22 11.93 -17.22
C ALA A 335 26.02 13.05 -16.19
N ALA A 336 26.32 12.82 -14.90
CA ALA A 336 26.17 13.76 -13.78
C ALA A 336 27.37 13.70 -12.83
#